data_AF-X1VQ89-F1
#
_entry.id   AF-X1VQ89-F1
#
_cell.length_a   1.000
_cell.length_b   1.000
_cell.length_c   1.000
_cell.angle_alpha   90.00
_cell.angle_beta   90.00
_cell.angle_gamma   90.00
#
_symmetry.space_group_name_H-M   'P 1'
#
loop_
_entity.id
_entity.type
_entity.pdbx_description
1 polymer ?
#
loop_
_entity_poly.entity_id
_entity_poly.type
_entity_poly.pdbx_seq_one_letter_code
_entity_poly.pdbx_strand_id
1 'polypeptide(L)' 'MDDREQRALKPVYEQLIALKKQFEEEAGVKKEIISGGMLRITDKDGNVIIRAPYPYEVEGN' A
#
# COMPACT_ATOMS: atom_id res chain seq x y z
N MET A 1 -7.32 -20.05 -3.04
CA MET A 1 -7.72 -19.93 -1.63
C MET A 1 -9.23 -20.06 -1.58
N ASP A 2 -9.75 -20.80 -0.61
CA ASP A 2 -11.19 -20.96 -0.38
C ASP A 2 -11.79 -19.61 0.04
N ASP A 3 -13.00 -19.31 -0.43
CA ASP A 3 -13.79 -18.11 -0.13
C ASP A 3 -13.99 -17.91 1.40
N ARG A 4 -13.95 -19.01 2.18
CA ARG A 4 -13.99 -19.01 3.64
C ARG A 4 -12.67 -18.57 4.29
N GLU A 5 -11.55 -18.96 3.71
CA GLU A 5 -10.21 -18.58 4.22
C GLU A 5 -9.98 -17.07 4.01
N GLN A 6 -10.40 -16.53 2.87
CA GLN A 6 -10.33 -15.09 2.61
C GLN A 6 -11.17 -14.27 3.60
N ARG A 7 -12.38 -14.73 3.93
CA ARG A 7 -13.25 -14.05 4.91
C ARG A 7 -12.67 -14.09 6.32
N ALA A 8 -12.04 -15.21 6.71
CA ALA A 8 -11.41 -15.34 8.03
C ALA A 8 -10.17 -14.44 8.18
N LEU A 9 -9.40 -14.25 7.10
CA LEU A 9 -8.17 -13.45 7.12
C LEU A 9 -8.40 -11.95 6.89
N LYS A 10 -9.57 -11.56 6.37
CA LYS A 10 -9.90 -10.16 6.08
C LYS A 10 -9.65 -9.19 7.26
N PRO A 11 -10.04 -9.49 8.51
CA PRO A 11 -9.78 -8.57 9.62
C PRO A 11 -8.30 -8.38 9.91
N VAL A 12 -7.50 -9.45 9.80
CA VAL A 12 -6.04 -9.38 9.99
C VAL A 12 -5.41 -8.57 8.87
N TYR A 13 -5.87 -8.76 7.64
CA TYR A 13 -5.41 -7.99 6.48
C TYR A 13 -5.68 -6.48 6.64
N GLU A 14 -6.88 -6.11 7.09
CA GLU A 14 -7.24 -4.72 7.37
C GLU A 14 -6.34 -4.10 8.46
N GLN A 15 -6.03 -4.85 9.52
CA GLN A 15 -5.09 -4.41 10.57
C GLN A 15 -3.68 -4.18 10.01
N LEU A 16 -3.20 -5.08 9.13
CA LEU A 16 -1.89 -4.94 8.50
C LEU A 16 -1.83 -3.74 7.56
N ILE A 17 -2.90 -3.43 6.82
CA ILE A 17 -2.99 -2.22 6.02
C ILE A 17 -2.93 -0.97 6.90
N ALA A 18 -3.69 -0.95 8.00
CA ALA A 18 -3.71 0.19 8.92
C ALA A 18 -2.31 0.44 9.52
N LEU A 19 -1.65 -0.62 9.99
CA LEU A 19 -0.30 -0.54 10.55
C LEU A 19 0.73 -0.08 9.50
N LYS A 20 0.61 -0.57 8.26
CA LYS A 20 1.45 -0.11 7.14
C LYS A 20 1.26 1.38 6.87
N LYS A 21 0.02 1.88 6.83
CA LYS A 21 -0.27 3.30 6.61
C LYS A 21 0.33 4.17 7.72
N GLN A 22 0.22 3.74 8.97
CA GLN A 22 0.84 4.42 10.12
C GLN A 22 2.36 4.51 9.96
N PHE A 23 3.05 3.41 9.63
CA PHE A 23 4.51 3.44 9.44
C PHE A 23 4.94 4.28 8.23
N GLU A 24 4.16 4.29 7.15
CA GLU A 24 4.41 5.15 6.00
C GLU A 24 4.32 6.64 6.39
N GLU A 25 3.31 7.02 7.19
CA GLU A 25 3.17 8.37 7.71
C GLU A 25 4.32 8.76 8.65
N GLU A 26 4.66 7.90 9.61
CA GLU A 26 5.77 8.12 10.56
C GLU A 26 7.12 8.26 9.84
N ALA A 27 7.34 7.50 8.76
CA ALA A 27 8.54 7.57 7.94
C ALA A 27 8.53 8.74 6.94
N GLY A 28 7.42 9.48 6.82
CA GLY A 28 7.25 10.56 5.84
C GLY A 28 7.18 10.07 4.39
N VAL A 29 6.75 8.82 4.17
CA VAL A 29 6.59 8.23 2.85
C VAL A 29 5.26 8.67 2.25
N LYS A 30 5.29 9.20 1.02
CA LYS A 30 4.12 9.58 0.23
C LYS A 30 3.98 8.66 -0.97
N LYS A 31 2.75 8.26 -1.28
CA LYS A 31 2.41 7.39 -2.40
C LYS A 31 1.35 8.04 -3.27
N GLU A 32 1.60 8.10 -4.58
CA GLU A 32 0.65 8.62 -5.56
C GLU A 32 0.59 7.72 -6.79
N ILE A 33 -0.61 7.47 -7.30
CA ILE A 33 -0.78 6.85 -8.62
C ILE A 33 -0.66 7.95 -9.66
N ILE A 34 0.30 7.81 -10.56
CA ILE A 34 0.57 8.76 -11.64
C ILE A 34 -0.02 8.25 -12.97
N SER A 35 0.11 9.07 -14.02
CA SER A 35 -0.30 8.69 -15.37
C SER A 35 0.33 7.35 -15.79
N GLY A 36 -0.48 6.51 -16.45
CA GLY A 36 -0.08 5.14 -16.79
C GLY A 36 -0.29 4.13 -15.66
N GLY A 37 -0.91 4.51 -14.55
CA GLY A 37 -1.24 3.60 -13.45
C GLY A 37 -0.02 3.18 -12.62
N MET A 38 1.10 3.88 -12.78
CA MET A 38 2.32 3.63 -12.03
C MET A 38 2.21 4.20 -10.62
N LEU A 39 2.85 3.54 -9.67
CA LEU A 39 2.99 4.00 -8.29
C LEU A 39 4.29 4.79 -8.16
N ARG A 40 4.17 6.05 -7.75
CA ARG A 40 5.29 6.87 -7.31
C ARG A 40 5.33 6.86 -5.79
N ILE A 41 6.51 6.56 -5.24
CA ILE A 41 6.79 6.54 -3.82
C ILE A 41 7.89 7.56 -3.55
N THR A 42 7.65 8.49 -2.64
CA THR A 42 8.61 9.53 -2.24
C THR A 42 8.86 9.42 -0.74
N ASP A 43 10.11 9.39 -0.31
CA ASP A 43 10.46 9.45 1.12
C ASP A 43 10.66 10.88 1.63
N LYS A 44 10.88 11.02 2.94
CA LYS A 44 11.12 12.30 3.60
C LYS A 44 12.38 13.04 3.09
N ASP A 45 13.35 12.32 2.54
CA ASP A 45 14.61 12.87 2.04
C ASP A 45 14.52 13.25 0.55
N GLY A 46 13.36 12.98 -0.07
CA GLY A 46 13.07 13.32 -1.47
C GLY A 46 13.47 12.23 -2.46
N ASN A 47 13.87 11.03 -2.01
CA ASN A 47 14.15 9.92 -2.90
C ASN A 47 12.85 9.43 -3.54
N VAL A 48 12.91 9.11 -4.83
CA VAL A 48 11.74 8.73 -5.63
C VAL A 48 11.93 7.36 -6.26
N ILE A 49 10.96 6.47 -6.07
CA ILE A 49 10.83 5.20 -6.79
C ILE A 49 9.54 5.24 -7.61
N ILE A 50 9.63 4.86 -8.89
CA ILE A 50 8.49 4.71 -9.79
C ILE A 50 8.44 3.27 -10.28
N ARG A 51 7.32 2.58 -10.03
CA ARG A 51 7.11 1.18 -10.44
C ARG A 51 5.64 0.88 -10.66
N ALA A 52 5.33 -0.26 -11.26
CA ALA A 52 3.97 -0.77 -11.26
C ALA A 52 3.50 -1.05 -9.82
N PRO A 53 2.24 -0.74 -9.47
CA PRO A 53 1.69 -1.09 -8.17
C PRO A 53 1.57 -2.60 -8.05
N TYR A 54 1.73 -3.13 -6.83
CA TYR A 54 1.29 -4.49 -6.56
C TYR A 54 -0.23 -4.54 -6.44
N PRO A 55 -0.89 -5.68 -6.70
CA PRO A 55 -2.35 -5.78 -6.65
C PRO A 55 -2.98 -5.22 -5.36
N TYR A 56 -2.35 -5.49 -4.22
CA TYR A 56 -2.82 -5.03 -2.90
C TYR A 56 -2.61 -3.52 -2.64
N GLU A 57 -1.79 -2.83 -3.43
CA GLU A 57 -1.57 -1.38 -3.30
C GLU A 57 -2.63 -0.56 -4.04
N VAL A 58 -3.36 -1.21 -4.96
CA VAL A 58 -4.46 -0.59 -5.70
C VAL A 58 -5.78 -0.75 -4.94
N GLU A 59 -5.96 -1.86 -4.23
CA GLU A 59 -7.18 -2.16 -3.46
C GLU A 59 -7.24 -1.45 -2.09
N GLY A 60 -6.08 -1.05 -1.54
CA GLY A 60 -5.95 -0.56 -0.16
C GLY A 60 -5.61 0.93 -0.01
N ASN A 61 -5.61 1.71 -1.09
CA ASN A 61 -5.38 3.16 -1.00
C ASN A 61 -6.65 3.89 -0.59
#